data_AF-A0A0L8GYF0-F1
#
_entry.id   AF-A0A0L8GYF0-F1
#
_cell.length_a   1.000
_cell.length_b   1.000
_cell.length_c   1.000
_cell.angle_alpha   90.00
_cell.angle_beta   90.00
_cell.angle_gamma   90.00
#
_symmetry.space_group_name_H-M   'P 1'
#
loop_
_entity.id
_entity.type
_entity.pdbx_description
1 polymer ?
#
loop_
_entity_poly.entity_id
_entity_poly.type
_entity_poly.pdbx_seq_one_letter_code
_entity_poly.pdbx_strand_id
1 'polypeptide(L)' 'VSKIKKKTYTLCKNITDADHVTLNNKPIANVDKFNYLGAKIIMDGDCNHGINTRISKANQSFGMLNSIWKSSILSKSTKI' A
#
# COMPACT_ATOMS: atom_id res chain seq x y z
N VAL A 1 0.96 -29.35 -18.13
CA VAL A 1 0.11 -29.17 -16.93
C VAL A 1 0.64 -27.99 -16.15
N SER A 2 -0.09 -26.86 -16.14
CA SER A 2 0.33 -25.67 -15.41
C SER A 2 0.26 -25.93 -13.90
N LYS A 3 1.38 -25.72 -13.19
CA LYS A 3 1.38 -25.77 -11.72
C LYS A 3 0.46 -24.67 -11.22
N ILE A 4 -0.68 -25.05 -10.61
CA ILE A 4 -1.55 -24.12 -9.90
C ILE A 4 -0.73 -23.54 -8.74
N LYS A 5 -0.32 -22.28 -8.86
CA LYS A 5 0.29 -21.53 -7.76
C LYS A 5 -0.75 -21.43 -6.63
N LYS A 6 -0.41 -21.91 -5.44
CA LYS A 6 -1.20 -21.67 -4.22
C LYS A 6 -1.34 -20.14 -4.05
N LYS A 7 -2.58 -19.64 -3.93
CA LYS A 7 -2.89 -18.19 -3.82
C LYS A 7 -3.30 -17.76 -2.41
N THR A 8 -3.37 -18.72 -1.47
CA THR A 8 -3.81 -18.46 -0.10
C THR A 8 -2.61 -18.36 0.82
N TYR A 9 -2.52 -17.25 1.52
CA TYR A 9 -1.47 -16.90 2.48
C TYR A 9 -2.13 -16.22 3.67
N THR A 10 -1.47 -16.27 4.81
CA THR A 10 -1.89 -15.59 6.05
C THR A 10 -0.93 -14.47 6.39
N LEU A 11 -1.43 -13.37 6.92
CA LEU A 11 -0.62 -12.28 7.46
C LEU A 11 -1.09 -12.05 8.89
N CYS A 12 -0.19 -12.22 9.85
CA CYS A 12 -0.47 -12.13 11.27
C CYS A 12 0.07 -10.81 11.80
N LYS A 13 -0.80 -9.87 12.17
CA LYS A 13 -0.36 -8.55 12.64
C LYS A 13 -0.08 -8.60 14.15
N ASN A 14 1.03 -8.02 14.60
CA ASN A 14 1.41 -7.89 16.01
C ASN A 14 1.65 -9.22 16.76
N ILE A 15 2.05 -10.29 16.06
CA ILE A 15 2.31 -11.61 16.64
C ILE A 15 3.69 -12.09 16.18
N THR A 16 4.52 -12.56 17.12
CA THR A 16 5.87 -13.10 16.85
C THR A 16 5.87 -14.61 16.64
N ASP A 17 4.96 -15.34 17.29
CA ASP A 17 4.72 -16.78 17.10
C ASP A 17 3.31 -16.97 16.54
N ALA A 18 3.20 -16.92 15.22
CA ALA A 18 1.94 -17.16 14.55
C ALA A 18 1.76 -18.67 14.37
N ASP A 19 0.92 -19.29 15.19
CA ASP A 19 0.41 -20.63 14.94
C ASP A 19 -0.06 -20.74 13.48
N HIS A 20 0.37 -21.82 12.82
CA HIS A 20 0.04 -22.02 11.41
C HIS A 20 -1.47 -22.25 11.26
N VAL A 21 -2.15 -21.29 10.64
CA VAL A 21 -3.54 -21.47 10.22
C VAL A 21 -3.60 -22.62 9.20
N THR A 22 -4.45 -23.61 9.46
CA THR A 22 -4.66 -24.73 8.54
C THR A 22 -5.88 -24.50 7.66
N LEU A 23 -5.75 -24.74 6.36
CA LEU A 23 -6.85 -24.85 5.41
C LEU A 23 -6.91 -26.28 4.89
N ASN A 24 -8.04 -26.96 5.07
CA ASN A 24 -8.20 -28.38 4.72
C ASN A 24 -7.10 -29.26 5.32
N ASN A 25 -6.82 -29.08 6.62
CA ASN A 25 -5.77 -29.75 7.39
C ASN A 25 -4.34 -29.56 6.84
N LYS A 26 -4.12 -28.58 5.96
CA LYS A 26 -2.80 -28.22 5.45
C LYS A 26 -2.40 -26.83 5.96
N PRO A 27 -1.20 -26.67 6.52
CA PRO A 27 -0.74 -25.35 6.95
C PRO A 27 -0.67 -24.39 5.76
N ILE A 28 -1.07 -23.16 6.01
CA ILE A 28 -0.91 -22.02 5.10
C ILE A 28 0.37 -21.28 5.49
N ALA A 29 1.10 -20.81 4.49
CA ALA A 29 2.31 -20.02 4.72
C ALA A 29 1.96 -18.59 5.18
N ASN A 30 2.68 -18.13 6.20
CA ASN A 30 2.62 -16.74 6.64
C ASN A 30 3.45 -15.85 5.71
N VAL A 31 2.99 -14.63 5.49
CA VAL A 31 3.71 -13.59 4.72
C VAL A 31 3.81 -12.32 5.54
N ASP A 32 4.95 -11.63 5.41
CA ASP A 32 5.20 -10.41 6.18
C ASP A 32 4.49 -9.19 5.57
N LYS A 33 4.20 -9.25 4.27
CA LYS A 33 3.70 -8.11 3.50
C LYS A 33 2.67 -8.58 2.48
N PHE A 34 1.56 -7.88 2.40
CA PHE A 34 0.51 -8.14 1.41
C PHE A 34 -0.06 -6.83 0.86
N ASN A 35 -0.30 -6.77 -0.45
CA ASN A 35 -0.95 -5.62 -1.07
C ASN A 35 -2.45 -5.87 -1.11
N TYR A 36 -3.22 -5.09 -0.34
CA TYR A 36 -4.67 -5.14 -0.31
C TYR A 36 -5.24 -3.79 -0.74
N LEU A 37 -6.08 -3.80 -1.78
CA LEU A 37 -6.76 -2.60 -2.30
C LEU A 37 -5.82 -1.40 -2.55
N GLY A 38 -4.60 -1.67 -3.02
CA GLY A 38 -3.59 -0.64 -3.29
C GLY A 38 -2.85 -0.11 -2.06
N ALA A 39 -3.15 -0.62 -0.87
CA ALA A 39 -2.37 -0.40 0.35
C ALA A 39 -1.49 -1.62 0.65
N LYS A 40 -0.27 -1.36 1.14
CA LYS A 40 0.60 -2.42 1.64
C LYS A 40 0.33 -2.63 3.13
N ILE A 41 -0.13 -3.81 3.48
CA ILE A 41 -0.30 -4.28 4.86
C ILE A 41 0.99 -5.01 5.25
N ILE A 42 1.54 -4.68 6.43
CA ILE A 42 2.79 -5.24 6.95
C ILE A 42 2.55 -5.84 8.33
N MET A 43 3.25 -6.94 8.62
CA MET A 43 3.21 -7.70 9.88
C MET A 43 3.62 -6.88 11.10
N ASP A 44 4.62 -6.00 10.94
CA ASP A 44 5.27 -5.18 11.98
C ASP A 44 4.34 -4.19 12.69
N GLY A 45 3.07 -4.14 12.28
CA GLY A 45 2.06 -3.32 12.93
C GLY A 45 2.13 -1.84 12.56
N ASP A 46 3.23 -1.42 11.93
CA ASP A 46 3.62 -0.03 11.80
C ASP A 46 2.87 0.68 10.67
N CYS A 47 2.29 1.83 11.01
CA CYS A 47 1.61 2.69 10.06
C CYS A 47 2.56 3.62 9.30
N ASN A 48 3.81 3.76 9.74
CA ASN A 48 4.81 4.66 9.13
C ASN A 48 5.00 4.37 7.64
N HIS A 49 5.04 3.10 7.23
CA HIS A 49 5.17 2.77 5.81
C HIS A 49 3.99 3.27 4.98
N GLY A 50 2.78 3.15 5.51
CA GLY A 50 1.56 3.65 4.89
C GLY A 50 1.54 5.18 4.82
N ILE A 51 1.89 5.85 5.92
CA ILE A 51 1.99 7.31 6.01
C ILE A 51 3.01 7.84 5.01
N ASN A 52 4.23 7.32 5.02
CA ASN A 52 5.31 7.73 4.12
C ASN A 52 4.93 7.51 2.65
N THR A 53 4.25 6.41 2.33
CA THR A 53 3.76 6.15 0.97
C THR A 53 2.74 7.19 0.54
N ARG A 54 1.79 7.57 1.41
CA ARG A 54 0.77 8.58 1.11
C ARG A 54 1.38 9.97 0.94
N ILE A 55 2.30 10.36 1.82
CA ILE A 55 3.04 11.62 1.72
C ILE A 55 3.81 11.68 0.41
N SER A 56 4.52 10.60 0.04
CA SER A 56 5.29 10.54 -1.21
C SER A 56 4.41 10.70 -2.44
N LYS A 57 3.23 10.03 -2.47
CA LYS A 57 2.25 10.19 -3.55
C LYS A 57 1.72 11.62 -3.64
N ALA A 58 1.37 12.22 -2.51
CA ALA A 58 0.90 13.61 -2.47
C ALA A 58 1.98 14.58 -2.99
N ASN A 59 3.23 14.44 -2.53
CA ASN A 59 4.36 15.25 -2.98
C ASN A 59 4.58 15.11 -4.49
N GLN A 60 4.47 13.90 -5.04
CA GLN A 60 4.58 13.69 -6.48
C GLN A 60 3.46 14.41 -7.25
N SER A 61 2.21 14.28 -6.81
CA SER A 61 1.08 14.98 -7.44
C SER A 61 1.22 16.51 -7.37
N PHE A 62 1.59 17.05 -6.21
CA PHE A 62 1.82 18.49 -6.05
C PHE A 62 3.01 18.99 -6.86
N GLY A 63 4.09 18.20 -6.92
CA GLY A 63 5.24 18.49 -7.78
C GLY A 63 4.86 18.59 -9.26
N MET A 64 3.99 17.70 -9.73
CA MET A 64 3.49 17.73 -11.11
C MET A 64 2.62 18.97 -11.37
N LEU A 65 1.73 19.32 -10.44
CA LEU A 65 0.85 20.48 -10.53
C LEU A 65 1.57 21.82 -10.41
N ASN A 66 2.79 21.85 -9.85
CA ASN A 66 3.57 23.07 -9.67
C ASN A 66 3.79 23.83 -11.00
N SER A 67 4.02 23.10 -12.09
CA SER A 67 4.16 23.69 -13.44
C SER A 67 2.89 24.40 -13.91
N ILE A 68 1.73 23.82 -13.60
CA ILE A 68 0.41 24.33 -13.95
C ILE A 68 0.09 25.57 -13.13
N TRP A 69 0.37 25.55 -11.82
CA TRP A 69 0.14 26.70 -10.93
C TRP A 69 1.03 27.90 -11.25
N LYS A 70 2.26 27.67 -11.74
CA LYS A 70 3.16 28.74 -12.20
C LYS A 70 2.80 29.28 -13.58
N SER A 71 1.96 28.57 -14.32
CA SER A 71 1.59 28.97 -15.68
C SER A 71 0.59 30.12 -15.65
N SER A 72 0.86 31.16 -16.43
CA SER A 72 -0.09 32.25 -16.66
C SER A 72 -1.27 31.84 -17.55
N ILE A 73 -1.24 30.65 -18.17
CA ILE A 73 -2.30 30.15 -19.06
C ILE A 73 -3.64 30.00 -18.31
N LEU A 74 -3.61 29.58 -17.05
CA LEU A 74 -4.80 29.44 -16.20
C LEU A 74 -4.99 30.63 -15.26
N SER A 75 -4.21 31.70 -15.42
CA SER A 75 -4.36 32.93 -14.67
C SER A 75 -5.73 33.54 -14.96
N LYS A 76 -6.61 33.57 -13.96
CA LYS A 76 -7.78 34.45 -13.97
C LYS A 76 -7.41 35.71 -13.20
N SER A 77 -7.52 36.86 -13.87
CA SER A 77 -7.56 38.15 -13.20
C SER A 77 -8.84 38.20 -12.37
N THR A 78 -8.76 37.80 -11.10
CA THR A 78 -9.83 38.08 -10.14
C THR A 78 -9.84 39.60 -9.96
N LYS A 79 -10.86 40.28 -10.50
CA LYS A 79 -11.14 41.65 -10.06
C LYS A 79 -11.57 41.56 -8.60
N ILE A 80 -10.72 42.07 -7.72
CA ILE A 80 -11.06 42.37 -6.32
C ILE A 80 -11.84 43.67 -6.31
#